data_AF-A0A8D5ZMT7-F1
#
_entry.id   AF-A0A8D5ZMT7-F1
#
_cell.length_a   1.000
_cell.length_b   1.000
_cell.length_c   1.000
_cell.angle_alpha   90.00
_cell.angle_beta   90.00
_cell.angle_gamma   90.00
#
_symmetry.space_group_name_H-M   'P 1'
#
loop_
_entity.id
_entity.type
_entity.pdbx_description
1 polymer ?
#
loop_
_entity_poly.entity_id
_entity_poly.type
_entity_poly.pdbx_seq_one_letter_code
_entity_poly.pdbx_strand_id
1 'polypeptide(L)'
;MGELVKETQLSQPGISKHLRVLREAGLVEVRQKGQKRVYHLRAEPLAEIDNWLEPYRRFWSDNLDALEKHLNREDKLEKHSTDAGPREKKG
;
A
#
# COMPACT_ATOMS: atom_id res chain seq x y z
N MET A 1 -25.91 5.36 15.66
CA MET A 1 -25.95 6.46 14.68
C MET A 1 -25.62 7.82 15.31
N GLY A 2 -26.35 8.27 16.34
CA GLY A 2 -26.08 9.59 16.95
C GLY A 2 -24.65 9.77 17.49
N GLU A 3 -23.99 8.69 17.91
CA GLU A 3 -22.59 8.71 18.35
C GLU A 3 -21.61 8.89 17.18
N LEU A 4 -21.78 8.15 16.08
CA LEU A 4 -20.97 8.30 14.85
C LEU A 4 -21.07 9.70 14.22
N VAL A 5 -22.24 10.35 14.33
CA VAL A 5 -22.44 11.74 13.87
C VAL A 5 -21.59 12.72 14.69
N LYS A 6 -21.49 12.49 16.00
CA LYS A 6 -20.66 13.33 16.89
C LYS A 6 -19.16 13.16 16.62
N GLU A 7 -18.73 11.93 16.39
CA GLU A 7 -17.31 11.59 16.20
C GLU A 7 -16.77 11.98 14.81
N THR A 8 -17.59 11.89 13.76
CA THR A 8 -17.13 12.09 12.37
C THR A 8 -17.42 13.48 11.81
N GLN A 9 -18.18 14.31 12.52
CA GLN A 9 -18.70 15.62 12.06
C GLN A 9 -19.50 15.58 10.75
N LEU A 10 -19.80 14.38 10.24
CA LEU A 10 -20.57 14.16 9.02
C LEU A 10 -22.06 14.16 9.31
N SER A 11 -22.85 14.57 8.32
CA SER A 11 -24.31 14.53 8.41
C SER A 11 -24.82 13.08 8.52
N GLN A 12 -25.92 12.89 9.23
CA GLN A 12 -26.55 11.56 9.40
C GLN A 12 -26.91 10.86 8.07
N PRO A 13 -27.40 11.57 7.02
CA PRO A 13 -27.56 10.98 5.69
C PRO A 13 -26.24 10.54 5.06
N GLY A 14 -25.17 11.33 5.22
CA GLY A 14 -23.83 11.01 4.72
C GLY A 14 -23.28 9.74 5.37
N ILE A 15 -23.34 9.65 6.69
CA ILE A 15 -22.88 8.47 7.44
C ILE A 15 -23.69 7.23 7.06
N SER A 16 -25.01 7.35 6.89
CA SER A 16 -25.84 6.23 6.46
C SER A 16 -25.46 5.73 5.06
N LYS A 17 -25.10 6.64 4.15
CA LYS A 17 -24.61 6.30 2.82
C LYS A 17 -23.25 5.58 2.88
N HIS A 18 -22.29 6.10 3.64
CA HIS A 18 -20.98 5.46 3.81
C HIS A 18 -21.09 4.07 4.44
N LEU A 19 -21.87 3.93 5.52
CA LEU A 19 -22.08 2.63 6.17
C LEU A 19 -22.80 1.62 5.27
N ARG A 20 -23.68 2.09 4.37
CA ARG A 20 -24.28 1.22 3.35
C ARG A 20 -23.24 0.70 2.38
N VAL A 21 -22.40 1.57 1.83
CA VAL A 21 -21.32 1.19 0.89
C VAL A 21 -20.33 0.25 1.56
N LEU A 22 -19.90 0.56 2.79
CA LEU A 22 -18.96 -0.29 3.54
C LEU A 22 -19.55 -1.67 3.86
N ARG A 23 -20.85 -1.75 4.14
CA ARG A 23 -21.54 -3.02 4.33
C ARG A 23 -21.65 -3.81 3.02
N GLU A 24 -21.99 -3.15 1.92
CA GLU A 24 -22.05 -3.77 0.59
C GLU A 24 -20.67 -4.30 0.15
N ALA A 25 -19.59 -3.62 0.53
CA ALA A 25 -18.22 -4.06 0.35
C ALA A 25 -17.75 -5.12 1.37
N GLY A 26 -18.62 -5.56 2.29
CA GLY A 26 -18.29 -6.55 3.33
C GLY A 26 -17.41 -6.03 4.48
N LEU A 27 -16.94 -4.78 4.41
CA LEU A 27 -16.04 -4.15 5.38
C LEU A 27 -16.70 -3.81 6.73
N VAL A 28 -18.04 -3.79 6.79
CA VAL A 28 -18.79 -3.51 8.01
C VAL A 28 -19.94 -4.50 8.16
N GLU A 29 -20.07 -5.08 9.35
CA GLU A 29 -21.26 -5.83 9.74
C GLU A 29 -22.22 -4.98 10.59
N VAL A 30 -23.52 -5.31 10.52
CA VAL A 30 -24.56 -4.64 11.30
C VAL A 30 -25.34 -5.64 12.14
N ARG A 31 -25.49 -5.34 13.43
CA ARG A 31 -26.37 -6.09 14.33
C ARG A 31 -27.44 -5.18 14.92
N GLN A 32 -28.66 -5.70 15.00
CA GLN A 32 -29.75 -5.00 15.69
C GLN A 32 -29.71 -5.36 17.18
N LYS A 33 -29.63 -4.34 18.03
CA LYS A 33 -29.75 -4.45 19.49
C LYS A 33 -30.93 -3.61 19.93
N GLY A 34 -32.10 -4.23 20.01
CA GLY A 34 -33.38 -3.53 20.19
C GLY A 34 -33.64 -2.56 19.04
N GLN A 35 -33.95 -1.29 19.35
CA GLN A 35 -34.15 -0.26 18.33
C GLN A 35 -32.84 0.32 17.74
N LYS A 36 -31.67 -0.08 18.25
CA LYS A 36 -30.37 0.46 17.82
C LYS A 36 -29.69 -0.47 16.82
N ARG A 37 -29.09 0.13 15.77
CA ARG A 37 -28.15 -0.55 14.86
C ARG A 37 -26.73 -0.32 15.36
N VAL A 38 -26.02 -1.40 15.64
CA VAL A 38 -24.60 -1.42 16.02
C VAL A 38 -23.80 -1.87 14.80
N TYR A 39 -22.75 -1.12 14.46
CA TYR A 39 -21.88 -1.37 13.31
C TYR A 39 -20.51 -1.80 13.81
N HIS A 40 -19.96 -2.88 13.27
CA HIS A 40 -18.59 -3.34 13.57
C HIS A 40 -17.78 -3.43 12.27
N LEU A 41 -16.53 -2.98 12.33
CA LEU A 41 -15.60 -3.11 11.23
C LEU A 41 -15.16 -4.58 11.11
N ARG A 42 -15.07 -5.05 9.87
CA ARG A 42 -14.52 -6.35 9.53
C ARG A 42 -13.20 -6.15 8.80
N ALA A 43 -12.12 -6.67 9.39
CA ALA A 43 -10.80 -6.61 8.80
C ALA A 43 -10.58 -7.68 7.72
N GLU A 44 -11.36 -8.78 7.72
CA GLU A 44 -11.12 -9.90 6.80
C GLU A 44 -11.15 -9.51 5.31
N PRO A 45 -12.08 -8.68 4.81
CA PRO A 45 -12.07 -8.28 3.40
C PRO A 45 -10.84 -7.44 3.00
N LEU A 46 -10.16 -6.81 3.95
CA LEU A 46 -8.89 -6.12 3.68
C LEU A 46 -7.74 -7.10 3.44
N ALA A 47 -7.81 -8.31 4.00
CA ALA A 47 -6.82 -9.36 3.74
C ALA A 47 -6.91 -9.87 2.29
N GLU A 48 -8.10 -9.87 1.68
CA GLU A 48 -8.26 -10.19 0.26
C GLU A 48 -7.56 -9.16 -0.63
N ILE A 49 -7.65 -7.87 -0.28
CA ILE A 49 -6.94 -6.79 -0.97
C ILE A 49 -5.42 -6.97 -0.82
N ASP A 50 -4.97 -7.30 0.39
CA ASP A 50 -3.54 -7.53 0.66
C ASP A 50 -3.00 -8.69 -0.19
N ASN A 51 -3.73 -9.81 -0.24
CA ASN A 51 -3.41 -10.95 -1.08
C ASN A 51 -3.41 -10.61 -2.58
N TRP A 52 -4.34 -9.77 -3.03
CA TRP A 52 -4.38 -9.30 -4.42
C TRP A 52 -3.23 -8.35 -4.76
N LEU A 53 -2.75 -7.55 -3.80
CA LEU A 53 -1.62 -6.64 -3.98
C LEU A 53 -0.26 -7.36 -4.00
N GLU A 54 -0.19 -8.55 -3.42
CA GLU A 54 1.04 -9.29 -3.23
C GLU A 54 1.84 -9.57 -4.53
N PRO A 55 1.24 -9.98 -5.67
CA PRO A 55 1.95 -10.09 -6.94
C PRO A 55 2.55 -8.76 -7.43
N TYR A 56 1.86 -7.64 -7.21
CA TYR A 56 2.35 -6.32 -7.59
C TYR A 56 3.53 -5.89 -6.73
N ARG A 57 3.48 -6.18 -5.41
CA ARG A 57 4.62 -5.92 -4.51
C ARG A 57 5.87 -6.65 -4.99
N ARG A 58 5.75 -7.93 -5.35
CA ARG A 58 6.85 -8.72 -5.91
C ARG A 58 7.38 -8.12 -7.21
N PHE A 59 6.50 -7.80 -8.15
CA PHE A 59 6.89 -7.15 -9.41
C PHE A 59 7.70 -5.87 -9.17
N TRP A 60 7.24 -4.99 -8.28
CA TRP A 60 7.96 -3.75 -7.99
C TRP A 60 9.30 -4.00 -7.29
N SER A 61 9.36 -4.95 -6.36
CA SER A 61 10.62 -5.35 -5.71
C SER A 61 11.65 -5.82 -6.74
N ASP A 62 11.26 -6.73 -7.65
CA ASP A 62 12.16 -7.27 -8.66
C ASP A 62 12.70 -6.18 -9.60
N ASN A 63 11.85 -5.23 -9.99
CA ASN A 63 12.26 -4.10 -10.83
C ASN A 63 13.23 -3.16 -10.11
N LEU A 64 12.99 -2.87 -8.83
CA LEU A 64 13.86 -2.03 -8.03
C LEU A 64 15.22 -2.72 -7.78
N ASP A 65 15.22 -4.01 -7.52
CA ASP A 65 16.45 -4.81 -7.38
C ASP A 65 17.26 -4.85 -8.69
N ALA A 66 16.57 -4.95 -9.83
CA ALA A 66 17.20 -4.92 -11.14
C ALA A 66 17.83 -3.54 -11.44
N LEU A 67 17.13 -2.47 -11.09
CA LEU A 67 17.64 -1.11 -11.21
C LEU A 67 18.86 -0.89 -10.31
N GLU A 68 18.80 -1.32 -9.05
CA GLU A 68 19.93 -1.25 -8.11
C GLU A 68 21.16 -1.98 -8.67
N LYS A 69 20.97 -3.20 -9.19
CA LYS A 69 22.06 -3.99 -9.81
C LYS A 69 22.67 -3.28 -11.01
N HIS A 70 21.85 -2.60 -11.81
CA HIS A 70 22.31 -1.85 -12.98
C HIS A 70 23.16 -0.65 -12.55
N LEU A 71 22.66 0.18 -11.65
CA LEU A 71 23.38 1.35 -11.13
C LEU A 71 24.70 0.96 -10.45
N ASN A 72 24.68 -0.11 -9.64
CA ASN A 72 25.89 -0.63 -9.00
C ASN A 72 26.93 -1.16 -10.00
N ARG A 73 26.49 -1.62 -11.18
CA ARG A 73 27.40 -2.06 -12.24
C ARG A 73 28.07 -0.85 -12.89
N GLU A 74 27.31 0.19 -13.21
CA GLU A 74 27.83 1.42 -13.82
C GLU A 74 28.85 2.11 -12.91
N ASP A 75 28.53 2.27 -11.62
CA ASP A 75 29.44 2.86 -10.62
C ASP A 75 30.77 2.07 -10.50
N LYS A 76 30.71 0.73 -10.57
CA LYS A 76 31.93 -0.10 -10.58
C LYS A 76 32.76 0.08 -11.86
N LEU A 77 32.11 0.18 -13.02
CA LEU A 77 32.79 0.40 -14.30
C LEU A 77 33.47 1.77 -14.34
N GLU A 78 32.85 2.82 -13.79
CA GLU A 78 33.47 4.14 -13.67
C GLU A 78 34.70 4.14 -12.74
N LYS A 79 34.60 3.46 -11.59
CA LYS A 79 35.72 3.33 -10.62
C LYS A 79 36.91 2.56 -11.17
N HIS A 80 36.69 1.52 -11.97
CA HIS A 80 37.78 0.78 -12.61
C HIS A 80 38.40 1.52 -13.81
N SER A 81 37.65 2.40 -14.46
CA SER A 81 38.16 3.24 -15.56
C SER A 81 39.08 4.37 -15.07
N THR A 82 38.89 4.82 -13.82
CA THR A 82 39.68 5.90 -13.20
C THR A 82 40.94 5.41 -12.49
N ASP A 83 41.01 4.12 -12.10
CA ASP A 83 42.21 3.49 -11.53
C ASP A 83 43.22 3.00 -12.60
N ALA A 84 42.78 2.85 -13.85
CA ALA A 84 43.66 2.59 -15.00
C ALA A 84 44.37 3.87 -15.47
N GLY A 85 45.20 4.46 -14.59
CA GLY A 85 46.07 5.59 -14.90
C GLY A 85 47.10 5.27 -16.00
N PRO A 86 47.65 6.30 -16.68
CA PRO A 86 48.39 6.11 -17.94
C PRO A 86 49.65 5.27 -17.70
N ARG A 87 49.74 4.09 -18.36
CA ARG A 87 51.01 3.38 -18.47
C ARG A 87 51.95 4.20 -19.35
N GLU A 88 52.80 4.97 -18.68
CA GLU A 88 53.95 5.70 -19.22
C GLU A 88 54.78 4.76 -20.09
N LYS A 89 54.69 4.91 -21.43
CA LYS A 89 55.57 4.19 -22.35
C LYS A 89 56.92 4.89 -22.37
N LYS A 90 57.85 4.40 -21.56
CA LYS A 90 59.29 4.63 -21.72
C LYS A 90 59.89 3.49 -22.55
N GLY A 91 60.66 3.85 -23.56
CA GLY A 91 61.53 2.93 -24.33
C GLY A 91 61.31 3.04 -25.82
#